data_AF-A0A2G4FLA2-F1
#
_entry.id   AF-A0A2G4FLA2-F1
#
_cell.length_a   1.000
_cell.length_b   1.000
_cell.length_c   1.000
_cell.angle_alpha   90.00
_cell.angle_beta   90.00
_cell.angle_gamma   90.00
#
_symmetry.space_group_name_H-M   'P 1'
#
loop_
_entity.id
_entity.type
_entity.pdbx_description
1 polymer ?
#
loop_
_entity_poly.entity_id
_entity_poly.type
_entity_poly.pdbx_seq_one_letter_code
_entity_poly.pdbx_strand_id
1 'polypeptide(L)'
;MNLSFQQWMIESGFVWAQFLVAIPWMVTLFFSENSSSDKPKSSALLTTLVTMFILGGIFPPIFHTFLQETNSIETAGRVYGGVFQTQLILDTFVLTFFILLKIWPKGGAVAQAAFREGIRQPMFWLLSSLALFALLVSPFIPYFTFGEDLIMVKELGYDTIMLAAVVFGTLAASISVSEEIEGRTAVTLMSKPISRRQFLLGKFVGILLSAFLMSSILFVVFQSILLYKHWLDRMDPVANPEWIKLFLSNSTLPSETKDLINGLAFWIQHTLETFPGLILSFCQVSVLVSISVSLATRLPMVVNLSTVLVIYFLAHLTPVLVAIGEKSKATDPDSPVSRLLGFMAGVFDLFLPGLEFFRVGPAIVGDTPPDFIPFAIYVLSVSFYGLIYTTVALIVGLILFEDRDLA
;
A
#
# COMPACT_ATOMS: atom_id res chain seq x y z
N MET A 1 -7.59 43.46 10.88
CA MET A 1 -6.40 42.72 10.38
C MET A 1 -6.53 42.70 8.87
N ASN A 2 -5.51 43.13 8.12
CA ASN A 2 -5.62 43.17 6.64
C ASN A 2 -5.83 41.75 6.12
N LEU A 3 -6.76 41.56 5.18
CA LEU A 3 -7.07 40.27 4.56
C LEU A 3 -5.82 39.64 3.93
N SER A 4 -4.92 40.45 3.37
CA SER A 4 -3.62 40.02 2.84
C SER A 4 -2.67 39.47 3.92
N PHE A 5 -2.70 40.05 5.13
CA PHE A 5 -1.89 39.55 6.25
C PHE A 5 -2.46 38.24 6.81
N GLN A 6 -3.79 38.10 6.85
CA GLN A 6 -4.44 36.84 7.22
C GLN A 6 -4.11 35.71 6.22
N GLN A 7 -4.15 36.01 4.92
CA GLN A 7 -3.76 35.08 3.86
C GLN A 7 -2.31 34.62 4.02
N TRP A 8 -1.38 35.56 4.16
CA TRP A 8 0.04 35.25 4.34
C TRP A 8 0.30 34.39 5.59
N MET A 9 -0.40 34.66 6.70
CA MET A 9 -0.30 33.84 7.91
C MET A 9 -0.78 32.40 7.69
N ILE A 10 -1.88 32.21 6.95
CA ILE A 10 -2.45 30.87 6.72
C ILE A 10 -1.58 30.07 5.76
N GLU A 11 -1.12 30.68 4.67
CA GLU A 11 -0.20 30.04 3.72
C GLU A 11 1.13 29.66 4.38
N SER A 12 1.67 30.54 5.23
CA SER A 12 2.83 30.23 6.06
C SER A 12 2.53 29.04 6.99
N GLY A 13 1.32 28.97 7.56
CA GLY A 13 0.87 27.86 8.39
C GLY A 13 0.90 26.51 7.66
N PHE A 14 0.49 26.45 6.39
CA PHE A 14 0.60 25.24 5.58
C PHE A 14 2.05 24.78 5.40
N VAL A 15 2.94 25.72 5.04
CA VAL A 15 4.36 25.42 4.91
C VAL A 15 4.94 24.88 6.22
N TRP A 16 4.63 25.52 7.35
CA TRP A 16 5.06 25.03 8.67
C TRP A 16 4.50 23.65 9.01
N ALA A 17 3.24 23.36 8.67
CA ALA A 17 2.66 22.04 8.85
C ALA A 17 3.44 20.97 8.06
N GLN A 18 3.83 21.28 6.82
CA GLN A 18 4.63 20.40 5.98
C GLN A 18 6.03 20.13 6.59
N PHE A 19 6.68 21.15 7.15
CA PHE A 19 7.96 20.98 7.85
C PHE A 19 7.80 20.18 9.14
N LEU A 20 6.75 20.40 9.93
CA LEU A 20 6.50 19.63 11.16
C LEU A 20 6.31 18.15 10.87
N VAL A 21 5.56 17.82 9.81
CA VAL A 21 5.37 16.45 9.38
C VAL A 21 6.68 15.84 8.90
N ALA A 22 7.55 16.60 8.22
CA ALA A 22 8.83 16.08 7.73
C ALA A 22 9.88 15.73 8.82
N ILE A 23 9.63 16.01 10.09
CA ILE A 23 10.61 15.80 11.18
C ILE A 23 11.07 14.34 11.29
N PRO A 24 10.19 13.32 11.34
CA PRO A 24 10.60 11.94 11.60
C PRO A 24 11.59 11.41 10.57
N TRP A 25 11.29 11.56 9.27
CA TRP A 25 12.19 11.06 8.22
C TRP A 25 13.49 11.88 8.10
N MET A 26 13.43 13.21 8.23
CA MET A 26 14.63 14.08 8.23
C MET A 26 15.59 13.72 9.35
N VAL A 27 15.08 13.52 10.57
CA VAL A 27 15.88 13.13 11.72
C VAL A 27 16.65 11.84 11.43
N THR A 28 16.03 10.85 10.80
CA THR A 28 16.73 9.60 10.44
C THR A 28 17.83 9.77 9.39
N LEU A 29 17.64 10.63 8.39
CA LEU A 29 18.66 10.92 7.38
C LEU A 29 19.91 11.56 7.99
N PHE A 30 19.72 12.62 8.79
CA PHE A 30 20.84 13.33 9.41
C PHE A 30 21.54 12.50 10.50
N PHE A 31 20.82 11.62 11.20
CA PHE A 31 21.45 10.68 12.13
C PHE A 31 22.32 9.64 11.43
N SER A 32 21.93 9.19 10.23
CA SER A 32 22.71 8.20 9.47
C SER A 32 24.03 8.79 8.94
N GLU A 33 24.03 10.06 8.53
CA GLU A 33 25.21 10.73 7.97
C GLU A 33 26.24 11.09 9.06
N ASN A 34 25.75 11.54 10.22
CA ASN A 34 26.60 11.98 11.33
C ASN A 34 27.09 10.81 12.23
N SER A 35 26.69 9.57 11.98
CA SER A 35 27.26 8.37 12.63
C SER A 35 28.74 8.12 12.27
N SER A 36 29.26 8.83 11.27
CA SER A 36 30.67 8.81 10.87
C SER A 36 31.54 9.86 11.59
N SER A 37 30.94 10.72 12.40
CA SER A 37 31.56 11.88 13.04
C SER A 37 31.47 11.73 14.56
N ASP A 38 32.55 12.00 15.29
CA ASP A 38 32.67 11.96 16.77
C ASP A 38 31.75 12.95 17.51
N LYS A 39 30.75 13.54 16.84
CA LYS A 39 29.86 14.55 17.39
C LYS A 39 28.74 13.92 18.22
N PRO A 40 28.37 14.52 19.37
CA PRO A 40 27.30 14.00 20.22
C PRO A 40 25.96 14.01 19.48
N LYS A 41 25.15 12.96 19.68
CA LYS A 41 23.82 12.79 19.05
C LYS A 41 22.87 14.00 19.23
N SER A 42 23.02 14.77 20.30
CA SER A 42 22.27 16.01 20.55
C SER A 42 22.61 17.13 19.55
N SER A 43 23.84 17.18 19.07
CA SER A 43 24.29 18.18 18.08
C SER A 43 23.70 17.92 16.69
N ALA A 44 23.54 16.64 16.31
CA ALA A 44 22.88 16.25 15.05
C ALA A 44 21.41 16.69 15.03
N LEU A 45 20.67 16.41 16.12
CA LEU A 45 19.29 16.86 16.28
C LEU A 45 19.16 18.38 16.23
N LEU A 46 20.07 19.08 16.92
CA LEU A 46 20.09 20.54 16.90
C LEU A 46 20.33 21.06 15.47
N THR A 47 21.27 20.47 14.72
CA THR A 47 21.51 20.87 13.33
C THR A 47 20.29 20.62 12.45
N THR A 48 19.59 19.49 12.60
CA THR A 48 18.36 19.21 11.84
C THR A 48 17.24 20.20 12.17
N LEU A 49 17.04 20.52 13.45
CA LEU A 49 16.01 21.48 13.86
C LEU A 49 16.33 22.91 13.39
N VAL A 50 17.60 23.30 13.43
CA VAL A 50 18.05 24.61 12.93
C VAL A 50 17.92 24.71 11.42
N THR A 51 18.30 23.68 10.65
CA THR A 51 18.11 23.69 9.19
C THR A 51 16.63 23.72 8.83
N MET A 52 15.76 23.02 9.57
CA MET A 52 14.31 23.09 9.38
C MET A 52 13.75 24.46 9.70
N PHE A 53 14.21 25.12 10.76
CA PHE A 53 13.76 26.47 11.10
C PHE A 53 14.18 27.49 10.03
N ILE A 54 15.40 27.36 9.50
CA ILE A 54 15.89 28.21 8.40
C ILE A 54 15.08 27.98 7.13
N LEU A 55 14.91 26.71 6.72
CA LEU A 55 14.13 26.36 5.53
C LEU A 55 12.65 26.77 5.67
N GLY A 56 12.06 26.54 6.86
CA GLY A 56 10.70 26.95 7.21
C GLY A 56 10.49 28.45 7.28
N GLY A 57 11.56 29.26 7.43
CA GLY A 57 11.50 30.71 7.28
C GLY A 57 11.61 31.19 5.83
N ILE A 58 12.31 30.44 4.96
CA ILE A 58 12.57 30.81 3.56
C ILE A 58 11.41 30.38 2.63
N PHE A 59 10.81 29.22 2.88
CA PHE A 59 9.77 28.67 2.01
C PHE A 59 8.43 29.43 2.00
N PRO A 60 7.92 30.00 3.11
CA PRO A 60 6.64 30.71 3.11
C PRO A 60 6.53 31.86 2.10
N PRO A 61 7.51 32.79 1.96
CA PRO A 61 7.44 33.81 0.92
C PRO A 61 7.50 33.23 -0.49
N ILE A 62 8.28 32.16 -0.72
CA ILE A 62 8.36 31.48 -2.03
C ILE A 62 7.01 30.85 -2.39
N PHE A 63 6.36 30.21 -1.42
CA PHE A 63 5.05 29.60 -1.60
C PHE A 63 3.98 30.66 -1.90
N HIS A 64 4.01 31.80 -1.19
CA HIS A 64 3.11 32.92 -1.47
C HIS A 64 3.28 33.47 -2.90
N THR A 65 4.53 33.68 -3.35
CA THR A 65 4.79 34.13 -4.73
C THR A 65 4.34 33.11 -5.76
N PHE A 66 4.53 31.82 -5.49
CA PHE A 66 4.08 30.75 -6.37
C PHE A 66 2.55 30.70 -6.51
N LEU A 67 1.83 30.90 -5.40
CA LEU A 67 0.36 30.94 -5.41
C LEU A 67 -0.18 32.13 -6.23
N GLN A 68 0.50 33.28 -6.19
CA GLN A 68 0.11 34.46 -6.98
C GLN A 68 0.34 34.27 -8.49
N GLU A 69 1.36 33.51 -8.89
CA GLU A 69 1.66 33.22 -10.30
C GLU A 69 0.79 32.11 -10.90
N THR A 70 0.09 31.34 -10.05
CA THR A 70 -0.65 30.15 -10.49
C THR A 70 -2.03 30.51 -11.05
N ASN A 71 -2.32 30.09 -12.29
CA ASN A 71 -3.62 30.31 -12.96
C ASN A 71 -4.82 29.65 -12.26
N SER A 72 -4.60 28.66 -11.40
CA SER A 72 -5.63 27.97 -10.59
C SER A 72 -5.05 27.57 -9.23
N ILE A 73 -5.32 28.38 -8.20
CA ILE A 73 -4.90 28.15 -6.80
C ILE A 73 -5.44 26.81 -6.27
N GLU A 74 -6.61 26.39 -6.75
CA GLU A 74 -7.19 25.08 -6.43
C GLU A 74 -6.28 23.92 -6.86
N THR A 75 -5.66 24.01 -8.05
CA THR A 75 -4.72 23.00 -8.54
C THR A 75 -3.46 22.96 -7.66
N ALA A 76 -2.97 24.12 -7.22
CA ALA A 76 -1.86 24.19 -6.28
C ALA A 76 -2.20 23.50 -4.94
N GLY A 77 -3.43 23.68 -4.44
CA GLY A 77 -3.94 22.96 -3.26
C GLY A 77 -3.94 21.44 -3.42
N ARG A 78 -4.31 20.94 -4.60
CA ARG A 78 -4.26 19.49 -4.93
C ARG A 78 -2.83 18.95 -4.94
N VAL A 79 -1.90 19.67 -5.57
CA VAL A 79 -0.47 19.30 -5.62
C VAL A 79 0.13 19.29 -4.21
N TYR A 80 -0.19 20.31 -3.39
CA TYR A 80 0.22 20.34 -1.99
C TYR A 80 -0.29 19.10 -1.23
N GLY A 81 -1.56 18.73 -1.43
CA GLY A 81 -2.14 17.51 -0.84
C GLY A 81 -1.38 16.24 -1.22
N GLY A 82 -1.02 16.10 -2.50
CA GLY A 82 -0.21 14.97 -2.98
C GLY A 82 1.19 14.92 -2.38
N VAL A 83 1.89 16.06 -2.32
CA VAL A 83 3.20 16.14 -1.65
C VAL A 83 3.08 15.78 -0.17
N PHE A 84 2.07 16.30 0.51
CA PHE A 84 1.80 15.98 1.91
C PHE A 84 1.55 14.48 2.12
N GLN A 85 0.77 13.84 1.25
CA GLN A 85 0.57 12.38 1.28
C GLN A 85 1.88 11.61 1.10
N THR A 86 2.73 12.00 0.15
CA THR A 86 4.04 11.32 -0.05
C THR A 86 4.93 11.43 1.19
N GLN A 87 4.90 12.55 1.90
CA GLN A 87 5.62 12.72 3.16
C GLN A 87 5.07 11.80 4.24
N LEU A 88 3.74 11.75 4.41
CA LEU A 88 3.11 10.83 5.37
C LEU A 88 3.43 9.36 5.09
N ILE A 89 3.55 8.98 3.82
CA ILE A 89 4.00 7.63 3.44
C ILE A 89 5.44 7.40 3.95
N LEU A 90 6.37 8.31 3.68
CA LEU A 90 7.75 8.21 4.16
C LEU A 90 7.84 8.15 5.69
N ASP A 91 7.08 8.98 6.39
CA ASP A 91 7.01 8.97 7.86
C ASP A 91 6.44 7.67 8.39
N THR A 92 5.42 7.11 7.73
CA THR A 92 4.86 5.81 8.07
C THR A 92 5.91 4.71 7.97
N PHE A 93 6.76 4.72 6.92
CA PHE A 93 7.87 3.78 6.80
C PHE A 93 8.89 3.92 7.91
N VAL A 94 9.31 5.15 8.19
CA VAL A 94 10.30 5.44 9.25
C VAL A 94 9.77 5.02 10.62
N LEU A 95 8.53 5.38 10.92
CA LEU A 95 7.84 5.01 12.16
C LEU A 95 7.68 3.51 12.28
N THR A 96 7.35 2.81 11.19
CA THR A 96 7.23 1.35 11.17
C THR A 96 8.56 0.68 11.54
N PHE A 97 9.69 1.11 10.98
CA PHE A 97 11.00 0.57 11.36
C PHE A 97 11.39 0.91 12.81
N PHE A 98 11.09 2.13 13.25
CA PHE A 98 11.35 2.55 14.64
C PHE A 98 10.56 1.68 15.64
N ILE A 99 9.27 1.48 15.39
CA ILE A 99 8.41 0.62 16.21
C ILE A 99 8.88 -0.83 16.16
N LEU A 100 9.20 -1.35 14.97
CA LEU A 100 9.65 -2.72 14.79
C LEU A 100 10.93 -3.02 15.58
N LEU A 101 11.92 -2.12 15.53
CA LEU A 101 13.17 -2.27 16.27
C LEU A 101 12.99 -2.10 17.79
N LYS A 102 11.98 -1.32 18.23
CA LYS A 102 11.68 -1.12 19.65
C LYS A 102 10.91 -2.29 20.25
N ILE A 103 9.89 -2.80 19.56
CA ILE A 103 9.06 -3.93 20.02
C ILE A 103 9.85 -5.24 19.90
N TRP A 104 10.57 -5.43 18.79
CA TRP A 104 11.25 -6.68 18.49
C TRP A 104 12.66 -6.47 17.91
N PRO A 105 13.68 -6.19 18.74
CA PRO A 105 14.98 -5.75 18.25
C PRO A 105 15.70 -6.78 17.37
N LYS A 106 15.67 -8.06 17.75
CA LYS A 106 16.33 -9.14 16.99
C LYS A 106 15.63 -9.43 15.66
N GLY A 107 14.30 -9.59 15.67
CA GLY A 107 13.51 -9.84 14.45
C GLY A 107 13.45 -8.62 13.55
N GLY A 108 13.37 -7.42 14.12
CA GLY A 108 13.39 -6.15 13.40
C GLY A 108 14.71 -5.90 12.66
N ALA A 109 15.85 -6.30 13.22
CA ALA A 109 17.13 -6.24 12.51
C ALA A 109 17.16 -7.18 11.28
N VAL A 110 16.60 -8.39 11.40
CA VAL A 110 16.46 -9.32 10.27
C VAL A 110 15.50 -8.74 9.22
N ALA A 111 14.36 -8.20 9.64
CA ALA A 111 13.39 -7.58 8.75
C ALA A 111 13.96 -6.37 8.00
N GLN A 112 14.75 -5.53 8.67
CA GLN A 112 15.43 -4.40 8.04
C GLN A 112 16.46 -4.87 7.00
N ALA A 113 17.21 -5.94 7.30
CA ALA A 113 18.13 -6.53 6.34
C ALA A 113 17.39 -7.09 5.12
N ALA A 114 16.32 -7.86 5.33
CA ALA A 114 15.49 -8.44 4.27
C ALA A 114 14.78 -7.37 3.42
N PHE A 115 14.30 -6.29 4.03
CA PHE A 115 13.75 -5.14 3.32
C PHE A 115 14.77 -4.50 2.39
N ARG A 116 15.97 -4.22 2.92
CA ARG A 116 17.06 -3.61 2.16
C ARG A 116 17.56 -4.51 1.03
N GLU A 117 17.60 -5.81 1.28
CA GLU A 117 17.87 -6.83 0.27
C GLU A 117 16.82 -6.76 -0.85
N GLY A 118 15.52 -6.76 -0.51
CA GLY A 118 14.42 -6.69 -1.47
C GLY A 118 14.44 -5.44 -2.36
N ILE A 119 14.68 -4.24 -1.81
CA ILE A 119 14.73 -2.99 -2.60
C ILE A 119 15.96 -2.92 -3.52
N ARG A 120 17.06 -3.58 -3.13
CA ARG A 120 18.30 -3.62 -3.92
C ARG A 120 18.24 -4.62 -5.07
N GLN A 121 17.32 -5.58 -5.01
CA GLN A 121 17.14 -6.55 -6.09
C GLN A 121 16.62 -5.84 -7.35
N PRO A 122 17.18 -6.10 -8.55
CA PRO A 122 16.72 -5.50 -9.80
C PRO A 122 15.23 -5.76 -10.09
N MET A 123 14.70 -6.89 -9.61
CA MET A 123 13.30 -7.28 -9.80
C MET A 123 12.32 -6.28 -9.18
N PHE A 124 12.67 -5.62 -8.08
CA PHE A 124 11.82 -4.59 -7.47
C PHE A 124 11.55 -3.45 -8.46
N TRP A 125 12.60 -2.91 -9.07
CA TRP A 125 12.51 -1.79 -10.00
C TRP A 125 11.95 -2.21 -11.35
N LEU A 126 12.23 -3.43 -11.81
CA LEU A 126 11.66 -3.97 -13.05
C LEU A 126 10.15 -4.16 -12.94
N LEU A 127 9.66 -4.77 -11.85
CA LEU A 127 8.22 -4.96 -11.65
C LEU A 127 7.51 -3.63 -11.38
N SER A 128 8.13 -2.72 -10.63
CA SER A 128 7.62 -1.36 -10.43
C SER A 128 7.49 -0.60 -11.74
N SER A 129 8.50 -0.66 -12.63
CA SER A 129 8.46 0.06 -13.91
C SER A 129 7.46 -0.55 -14.89
N LEU A 130 7.34 -1.89 -14.91
CA LEU A 130 6.33 -2.58 -15.70
C LEU A 130 4.91 -2.24 -15.23
N ALA A 131 4.68 -2.25 -13.92
CA ALA A 131 3.40 -1.87 -13.33
C ALA A 131 3.07 -0.40 -13.58
N LEU A 132 4.06 0.48 -13.44
CA LEU A 132 3.93 1.90 -13.79
C LEU A 132 3.50 2.08 -15.25
N PHE A 133 4.14 1.36 -16.17
CA PHE A 133 3.77 1.41 -17.59
C PHE A 133 2.34 0.90 -17.81
N ALA A 134 1.96 -0.22 -17.20
CA ALA A 134 0.60 -0.75 -17.29
C ALA A 134 -0.45 0.24 -16.73
N LEU A 135 -0.15 0.91 -15.62
CA LEU A 135 -1.00 1.96 -15.05
C LEU A 135 -1.14 3.16 -16.00
N LEU A 136 -0.06 3.59 -16.67
CA LEU A 136 -0.14 4.72 -17.62
C LEU A 136 -0.97 4.38 -18.87
N VAL A 137 -1.01 3.10 -19.26
CA VAL A 137 -1.84 2.63 -20.38
C VAL A 137 -3.30 2.41 -19.97
N SER A 138 -3.57 2.13 -18.69
CA SER A 138 -4.91 1.76 -18.20
C SER A 138 -6.04 2.73 -18.54
N PRO A 139 -5.85 4.07 -18.60
CA PRO A 139 -6.93 5.00 -18.98
C PRO A 139 -7.41 4.86 -20.42
N PHE A 140 -6.59 4.26 -21.30
CA PHE A 140 -6.86 4.11 -22.73
C PHE A 140 -7.45 2.73 -23.08
N ILE A 141 -7.55 1.80 -22.13
CA ILE A 141 -8.15 0.49 -22.38
C ILE A 141 -9.69 0.56 -22.44
N PRO A 142 -10.40 1.35 -21.60
CA PRO A 142 -11.86 1.36 -21.51
C PRO A 142 -12.73 1.80 -22.67
N TYR A 143 -12.22 1.97 -23.90
CA TYR A 143 -13.02 2.53 -25.00
C TYR A 143 -14.31 1.76 -25.39
N PHE A 144 -14.53 0.55 -24.86
CA PHE A 144 -15.71 -0.28 -25.16
C PHE A 144 -16.69 -0.43 -23.98
N THR A 145 -16.49 0.30 -22.89
CA THR A 145 -17.40 0.27 -21.74
C THR A 145 -18.44 1.38 -21.91
N PHE A 146 -19.73 1.06 -21.90
CA PHE A 146 -20.83 1.99 -22.18
C PHE A 146 -21.09 2.97 -21.01
N GLY A 147 -20.09 3.74 -20.58
CA GLY A 147 -20.21 4.79 -19.56
C GLY A 147 -19.62 4.44 -18.18
N GLU A 148 -19.18 3.21 -17.95
CA GLU A 148 -18.51 2.77 -16.71
C GLU A 148 -16.97 2.79 -16.81
N ASP A 149 -16.41 3.71 -17.60
CA ASP A 149 -14.96 3.73 -17.88
C ASP A 149 -14.12 3.92 -16.62
N LEU A 150 -14.52 4.86 -15.76
CA LEU A 150 -13.82 5.18 -14.52
C LEU A 150 -13.83 3.99 -13.55
N ILE A 151 -14.90 3.20 -13.59
CA ILE A 151 -15.04 1.99 -12.79
C ILE A 151 -13.99 0.97 -13.20
N MET A 152 -13.89 0.72 -14.51
CA MET A 152 -12.94 -0.24 -15.03
C MET A 152 -11.48 0.22 -14.87
N VAL A 153 -11.17 1.52 -15.01
CA VAL A 153 -9.81 2.03 -14.71
C VAL A 153 -9.45 1.78 -13.26
N LYS A 154 -10.40 1.97 -12.34
CA LYS A 154 -10.15 1.73 -10.90
C LYS A 154 -9.82 0.26 -10.63
N GLU A 155 -10.65 -0.66 -11.15
CA GLU A 155 -10.42 -2.10 -10.98
C GLU A 155 -9.07 -2.53 -11.56
N LEU A 156 -8.78 -2.16 -12.82
CA LEU A 156 -7.51 -2.48 -13.48
C LEU A 156 -6.30 -1.91 -12.73
N GLY A 157 -6.45 -0.72 -12.14
CA GLY A 157 -5.40 -0.09 -11.37
C GLY A 157 -5.05 -0.84 -10.09
N TYR A 158 -6.04 -1.20 -9.27
CA TYR A 158 -5.81 -2.00 -8.06
C TYR A 158 -5.24 -3.38 -8.40
N ASP A 159 -5.77 -4.04 -9.43
CA ASP A 159 -5.28 -5.34 -9.89
C ASP A 159 -3.81 -5.26 -10.34
N THR A 160 -3.43 -4.19 -11.05
CA THR A 160 -2.04 -3.97 -11.50
C THR A 160 -1.10 -3.78 -10.31
N ILE A 161 -1.49 -2.95 -9.32
CA ILE A 161 -0.70 -2.69 -8.11
C ILE A 161 -0.53 -3.98 -7.30
N MET A 162 -1.63 -4.71 -7.09
CA MET A 162 -1.65 -5.97 -6.36
C MET A 162 -0.79 -7.02 -7.06
N LEU A 163 -0.96 -7.24 -8.36
CA LEU A 163 -0.25 -8.26 -9.12
C LEU A 163 1.25 -7.99 -9.07
N ALA A 164 1.69 -6.75 -9.29
CA ALA A 164 3.10 -6.38 -9.16
C ALA A 164 3.65 -6.75 -7.77
N ALA A 165 2.93 -6.38 -6.71
CA ALA A 165 3.31 -6.65 -5.32
C ALA A 165 3.32 -8.13 -4.95
N VAL A 166 2.36 -8.93 -5.43
CA VAL A 166 2.34 -10.38 -5.26
C VAL A 166 3.52 -11.02 -5.99
N VAL A 167 3.75 -10.69 -7.26
CA VAL A 167 4.84 -11.27 -8.05
C VAL A 167 6.18 -10.94 -7.41
N PHE A 168 6.40 -9.68 -7.03
CA PHE A 168 7.61 -9.29 -6.31
C PHE A 168 7.75 -10.02 -4.98
N GLY A 169 6.72 -10.01 -4.13
CA GLY A 169 6.79 -10.56 -2.78
C GLY A 169 7.00 -12.07 -2.77
N THR A 170 6.38 -12.81 -3.70
CA THR A 170 6.52 -14.26 -3.84
C THR A 170 7.89 -14.66 -4.41
N LEU A 171 8.42 -13.88 -5.36
CA LEU A 171 9.79 -14.03 -5.86
C LEU A 171 10.83 -13.74 -4.77
N ALA A 172 10.69 -12.61 -4.08
CA ALA A 172 11.58 -12.21 -3.00
C ALA A 172 11.55 -13.23 -1.84
N ALA A 173 10.37 -13.75 -1.48
CA ALA A 173 10.22 -14.84 -0.52
C ALA A 173 10.94 -16.10 -0.98
N SER A 174 10.76 -16.49 -2.24
CA SER A 174 11.39 -17.70 -2.77
C SER A 174 12.90 -17.60 -2.81
N ILE A 175 13.46 -16.48 -3.30
CA ILE A 175 14.92 -16.28 -3.38
C ILE A 175 15.49 -16.18 -1.97
N SER A 176 14.97 -15.26 -1.16
CA SER A 176 15.57 -14.90 0.13
C SER A 176 15.42 -16.00 1.19
N VAL A 177 14.41 -16.87 1.08
CA VAL A 177 14.20 -17.99 2.01
C VAL A 177 14.74 -19.31 1.45
N SER A 178 14.45 -19.65 0.19
CA SER A 178 14.86 -20.95 -0.38
C SER A 178 16.38 -21.01 -0.55
N GLU A 179 17.02 -19.96 -1.09
CA GLU A 179 18.48 -19.97 -1.30
C GLU A 179 19.27 -19.96 0.02
N GLU A 180 18.78 -19.27 1.05
CA GLU A 180 19.47 -19.24 2.36
C GLU A 180 19.36 -20.57 3.11
N ILE A 181 18.25 -21.30 2.92
CA ILE A 181 18.05 -22.61 3.54
C ILE A 181 18.78 -23.71 2.72
N GLU A 182 18.73 -23.67 1.39
CA GLU A 182 19.38 -24.67 0.52
C GLU A 182 20.90 -24.48 0.42
N GLY A 183 21.38 -23.23 0.40
CA GLY A 183 22.79 -22.87 0.36
C GLY A 183 23.55 -23.09 1.69
N ARG A 184 22.89 -23.63 2.73
CA ARG A 184 23.42 -23.82 4.10
C ARG A 184 23.93 -22.54 4.79
N THR A 185 23.69 -21.36 4.22
CA THR A 185 24.09 -20.06 4.81
C THR A 185 23.20 -19.67 6.00
N ALA A 186 21.99 -20.22 6.10
CA ALA A 186 21.17 -20.11 7.32
C ALA A 186 21.90 -20.68 8.57
N VAL A 187 22.72 -21.73 8.40
CA VAL A 187 23.45 -22.36 9.52
C VAL A 187 24.58 -21.46 10.04
N THR A 188 25.23 -20.69 9.17
CA THR A 188 26.29 -19.76 9.59
C THR A 188 25.72 -18.51 10.26
N LEU A 189 24.54 -18.02 9.84
CA LEU A 189 23.82 -16.93 10.51
C LEU A 189 23.26 -17.34 11.89
N MET A 190 22.94 -18.63 12.09
CA MET A 190 22.55 -19.20 13.38
C MET A 190 23.69 -19.29 14.41
N SER A 191 24.94 -18.95 14.05
CA SER A 191 26.02 -18.74 15.02
C SER A 191 25.78 -17.50 15.91
N LYS A 192 24.89 -16.59 15.48
CA LYS A 192 24.33 -15.52 16.32
C LYS A 192 23.07 -16.03 17.04
N PRO A 193 22.75 -15.54 18.26
CA PRO A 193 21.61 -16.02 19.06
C PRO A 193 20.26 -15.52 18.51
N ILE A 194 19.93 -15.91 17.28
CA ILE A 194 18.67 -15.64 16.55
C ILE A 194 17.93 -16.97 16.42
N SER A 195 16.69 -17.03 16.91
CA SER A 195 15.89 -18.24 16.79
C SER A 195 15.36 -18.42 15.36
N ARG A 196 15.13 -19.67 14.95
CA ARG A 196 14.49 -20.03 13.68
C ARG A 196 13.20 -19.24 13.41
N ARG A 197 12.39 -19.05 14.46
CA ARG A 197 11.15 -18.26 14.41
C ARG A 197 11.38 -16.78 14.11
N GLN A 198 12.39 -16.18 14.75
CA GLN A 198 12.77 -14.78 14.53
C GLN A 198 13.30 -14.54 13.12
N PHE A 199 14.02 -15.52 12.57
CA PHE A 199 14.53 -15.48 11.20
C PHE A 199 13.39 -15.48 10.17
N LEU A 200 12.49 -16.47 10.21
CA LEU A 200 11.40 -16.60 9.23
C LEU A 200 10.43 -15.43 9.28
N LEU A 201 9.97 -15.06 10.47
CA LEU A 201 9.03 -13.94 10.66
C LEU A 201 9.68 -12.59 10.31
N GLY A 202 10.97 -12.41 10.64
CA GLY A 202 11.73 -11.22 10.24
C GLY A 202 11.80 -11.10 8.71
N LYS A 203 12.15 -12.19 8.01
CA LYS A 203 12.17 -12.22 6.53
C LYS A 203 10.80 -11.91 5.94
N PHE A 204 9.73 -12.53 6.45
CA PHE A 204 8.36 -12.22 6.02
C PHE A 204 8.03 -10.74 6.16
N VAL A 205 8.24 -10.14 7.35
CA VAL A 205 7.95 -8.72 7.60
C VAL A 205 8.79 -7.82 6.68
N GLY A 206 10.07 -8.12 6.47
CA GLY A 206 10.93 -7.34 5.58
C GLY A 206 10.47 -7.38 4.12
N ILE A 207 10.12 -8.56 3.61
CA ILE A 207 9.59 -8.74 2.25
C ILE A 207 8.23 -8.03 2.11
N LEU A 208 7.36 -8.17 3.11
CA LEU A 208 6.05 -7.53 3.14
C LEU A 208 6.18 -6.00 3.14
N LEU A 209 7.13 -5.43 3.89
CA LEU A 209 7.42 -3.99 3.88
C LEU A 209 7.97 -3.51 2.53
N SER A 210 8.78 -4.32 1.84
CA SER A 210 9.24 -3.99 0.49
C SER A 210 8.08 -3.99 -0.49
N ALA A 211 7.19 -5.00 -0.42
CA ALA A 211 5.97 -5.03 -1.23
C ALA A 211 5.06 -3.82 -0.91
N PHE A 212 4.91 -3.46 0.36
CA PHE A 212 4.16 -2.28 0.80
C PHE A 212 4.72 -0.99 0.21
N LEU A 213 6.05 -0.86 0.13
CA LEU A 213 6.70 0.32 -0.46
C LEU A 213 6.38 0.43 -1.94
N MET A 214 6.49 -0.68 -2.67
CA MET A 214 6.13 -0.71 -4.09
C MET A 214 4.66 -0.35 -4.30
N SER A 215 3.74 -0.97 -3.55
CA SER A 215 2.32 -0.65 -3.63
C SER A 215 2.03 0.82 -3.31
N SER A 216 2.72 1.39 -2.32
CA SER A 216 2.57 2.80 -1.95
C SER A 216 3.05 3.76 -3.04
N ILE A 217 4.20 3.46 -3.68
CA ILE A 217 4.72 4.27 -4.80
C ILE A 217 3.76 4.22 -5.99
N LEU A 218 3.32 3.03 -6.37
CA LEU A 218 2.38 2.85 -7.47
C LEU A 218 1.01 3.48 -7.18
N PHE A 219 0.55 3.45 -5.92
CA PHE A 219 -0.72 4.04 -5.52
C PHE A 219 -0.76 5.57 -5.68
N VAL A 220 0.32 6.28 -5.33
CA VAL A 220 0.40 7.74 -5.54
C VAL A 220 0.30 8.09 -7.02
N VAL A 221 0.95 7.29 -7.88
CA VAL A 221 0.86 7.48 -9.34
C VAL A 221 -0.55 7.14 -9.84
N PHE A 222 -1.14 6.06 -9.36
CA PHE A 222 -2.49 5.65 -9.73
C PHE A 222 -3.54 6.72 -9.38
N GLN A 223 -3.48 7.34 -8.21
CA GLN A 223 -4.36 8.49 -7.89
C GLN A 223 -4.18 9.64 -8.89
N SER A 224 -2.94 9.97 -9.25
CA SER A 224 -2.65 11.01 -10.24
C SER A 224 -3.28 10.67 -11.61
N ILE A 225 -3.28 9.40 -11.99
CA ILE A 225 -3.90 8.91 -13.23
C ILE A 225 -5.43 9.00 -13.17
N LEU A 226 -6.05 8.69 -12.03
CA LEU A 226 -7.50 8.84 -11.86
C LEU A 226 -7.93 10.31 -12.01
N LEU A 227 -7.17 11.25 -11.45
CA LEU A 227 -7.41 12.68 -11.64
C LEU A 227 -7.25 13.09 -13.10
N TYR A 228 -6.26 12.56 -13.79
CA TYR A 228 -6.06 12.79 -15.22
C TYR A 228 -7.22 12.25 -16.06
N LYS A 229 -7.73 11.04 -15.76
CA LYS A 229 -8.90 10.46 -16.44
C LYS A 229 -10.16 11.30 -16.23
N HIS A 230 -10.40 11.75 -15.01
CA HIS A 230 -11.52 12.63 -14.69
C HIS A 230 -11.49 13.94 -15.52
N TRP A 231 -10.30 14.53 -15.68
CA TRP A 231 -10.09 15.68 -16.56
C TRP A 231 -10.30 15.36 -18.05
N LEU A 232 -9.80 14.21 -18.51
CA LEU A 232 -9.92 13.75 -19.90
C LEU A 232 -11.38 13.56 -20.33
N ASP A 233 -12.19 12.96 -19.46
CA ASP A 233 -13.60 12.64 -19.73
C ASP A 233 -14.54 13.82 -19.51
N ARG A 234 -14.03 14.95 -18.98
CA ARG A 234 -14.83 16.15 -18.62
C ARG A 234 -16.01 15.81 -17.72
N MET A 235 -15.80 14.89 -16.79
CA MET A 235 -16.79 14.54 -15.77
C MET A 235 -17.10 15.73 -14.87
N ASP A 236 -18.29 15.74 -14.26
CA ASP A 236 -18.67 16.79 -13.33
C ASP A 236 -17.69 16.85 -12.15
N PRO A 237 -17.30 18.05 -11.69
CA PRO A 237 -16.36 18.18 -10.58
C PRO A 237 -16.88 17.42 -9.36
N VAL A 238 -16.09 16.47 -8.86
CA VAL A 238 -16.44 15.74 -7.63
C VAL A 238 -16.63 16.76 -6.51
N ALA A 239 -17.85 16.79 -5.96
CA ALA A 239 -18.24 17.76 -4.97
C ALA A 239 -17.49 17.52 -3.65
N ASN A 240 -16.80 18.56 -3.15
CA ASN A 240 -16.27 18.57 -1.79
C ASN A 240 -17.39 18.24 -0.77
N PRO A 241 -17.07 17.54 0.33
CA PRO A 241 -18.06 17.10 1.30
C PRO A 241 -18.74 18.30 1.95
N GLU A 242 -19.99 18.12 2.35
CA GLU A 242 -20.84 19.20 2.85
C GLU A 242 -20.22 19.92 4.06
N TRP A 243 -19.52 19.20 4.93
CA TRP A 243 -18.86 19.80 6.09
C TRP A 243 -17.77 20.81 5.71
N ILE A 244 -17.04 20.58 4.60
CA ILE A 244 -16.01 21.51 4.12
C ILE A 244 -16.66 22.73 3.49
N LYS A 245 -17.72 22.52 2.70
CA LYS A 245 -18.51 23.61 2.12
C LYS A 245 -19.10 24.51 3.21
N LEU A 246 -19.68 23.90 4.26
CA LEU A 246 -20.21 24.60 5.43
C LEU A 246 -19.12 25.32 6.23
N PHE A 247 -17.96 24.69 6.41
CA PHE A 247 -16.82 25.32 7.08
C PHE A 247 -16.32 26.55 6.31
N LEU A 248 -16.16 26.44 5.00
CA LEU A 248 -15.69 27.53 4.14
C LEU A 248 -16.74 28.64 3.95
N SER A 249 -18.03 28.30 3.96
CA SER A 249 -19.12 29.29 3.91
C SER A 249 -19.21 30.09 5.21
N ASN A 250 -19.03 29.44 6.36
CA ASN A 250 -19.11 30.08 7.68
C ASN A 250 -17.84 30.87 8.04
N SER A 251 -16.73 30.62 7.34
CA SER A 251 -15.45 31.27 7.63
C SER A 251 -15.25 32.57 6.83
N THR A 252 -14.83 33.64 7.52
CA THR A 252 -14.43 34.94 6.93
C THR A 252 -13.02 34.91 6.33
N LEU A 253 -12.68 33.82 5.62
CA LEU A 253 -11.38 33.65 4.98
C LEU A 253 -11.30 34.40 3.64
N PRO A 254 -10.10 34.87 3.21
CA PRO A 254 -9.86 35.35 1.85
C PRO A 254 -10.25 34.30 0.80
N SER A 255 -10.72 34.75 -0.37
CA SER A 255 -11.15 33.86 -1.46
C SER A 255 -10.04 32.91 -1.92
N GLU A 256 -8.83 33.44 -2.10
CA GLU A 256 -7.65 32.66 -2.51
C GLU A 256 -7.33 31.53 -1.53
N THR A 257 -7.42 31.81 -0.23
CA THR A 257 -7.22 30.80 0.81
C THR A 257 -8.33 29.73 0.80
N LYS A 258 -9.57 30.11 0.49
CA LYS A 258 -10.68 29.15 0.36
C LYS A 258 -10.45 28.20 -0.82
N ASP A 259 -9.96 28.70 -1.94
CA ASP A 259 -9.67 27.89 -3.14
C ASP A 259 -8.51 26.90 -2.88
N LEU A 260 -7.48 27.33 -2.15
CA LEU A 260 -6.39 26.45 -1.73
C LEU A 260 -6.89 25.32 -0.81
N ILE A 261 -7.71 25.66 0.19
CA ILE A 261 -8.30 24.68 1.11
C ILE A 261 -9.22 23.73 0.34
N ASN A 262 -9.99 24.21 -0.64
CA ASN A 262 -10.83 23.38 -1.50
C ASN A 262 -10.00 22.35 -2.29
N GLY A 263 -8.87 22.76 -2.87
CA GLY A 263 -7.98 21.85 -3.59
C GLY A 263 -7.36 20.77 -2.68
N LEU A 264 -6.93 21.16 -1.48
CA LEU A 264 -6.40 20.24 -0.47
C LEU A 264 -7.47 19.26 0.04
N ALA A 265 -8.66 19.77 0.33
CA ALA A 265 -9.81 18.99 0.77
C ALA A 265 -10.19 17.92 -0.26
N PHE A 266 -10.23 18.30 -1.53
CA PHE A 266 -10.47 17.40 -2.64
C PHE A 266 -9.44 16.26 -2.68
N TRP A 267 -8.13 16.57 -2.53
CA TRP A 267 -7.09 15.54 -2.51
C TRP A 267 -7.26 14.55 -1.36
N ILE A 268 -7.54 15.07 -0.15
CA ILE A 268 -7.77 14.23 1.03
C ILE A 268 -8.96 13.31 0.80
N GLN A 269 -10.07 13.83 0.28
CA GLN A 269 -11.24 13.02 -0.03
C GLN A 269 -10.91 11.95 -1.08
N HIS A 270 -10.26 12.33 -2.18
CA HIS A 270 -9.86 11.40 -3.23
C HIS A 270 -8.96 10.28 -2.67
N THR A 271 -8.05 10.62 -1.76
CA THR A 271 -7.24 9.64 -1.04
C THR A 271 -8.12 8.74 -0.16
N LEU A 272 -9.05 9.29 0.61
CA LEU A 272 -9.91 8.51 1.51
C LEU A 272 -10.86 7.55 0.76
N GLU A 273 -11.32 7.92 -0.44
CA GLU A 273 -12.15 7.06 -1.29
C GLU A 273 -11.34 5.91 -1.91
N THR A 274 -10.08 6.14 -2.26
CA THR A 274 -9.23 5.15 -2.92
C THR A 274 -8.41 4.28 -1.94
N PHE A 275 -8.11 4.80 -0.76
CA PHE A 275 -7.25 4.14 0.22
C PHE A 275 -7.75 2.77 0.70
N PRO A 276 -9.05 2.55 0.94
CA PRO A 276 -9.55 1.24 1.32
C PRO A 276 -9.30 0.15 0.26
N GLY A 277 -9.33 0.50 -1.03
CA GLY A 277 -8.96 -0.43 -2.09
C GLY A 277 -7.48 -0.83 -2.05
N LEU A 278 -6.60 0.09 -1.66
CA LEU A 278 -5.19 -0.21 -1.40
C LEU A 278 -5.02 -1.16 -0.20
N ILE A 279 -5.78 -0.95 0.88
CA ILE A 279 -5.73 -1.84 2.06
C ILE A 279 -6.13 -3.26 1.66
N LEU A 280 -7.25 -3.42 0.95
CA LEU A 280 -7.76 -4.74 0.56
C LEU A 280 -6.79 -5.47 -0.38
N SER A 281 -6.30 -4.78 -1.42
CA SER A 281 -5.29 -5.33 -2.33
C SER A 281 -3.99 -5.71 -1.60
N PHE A 282 -3.56 -4.91 -0.63
CA PHE A 282 -2.39 -5.23 0.17
C PHE A 282 -2.62 -6.40 1.14
N CYS A 283 -3.82 -6.55 1.71
CA CYS A 283 -4.17 -7.74 2.50
C CYS A 283 -4.06 -9.02 1.67
N GLN A 284 -4.50 -8.98 0.41
CA GLN A 284 -4.34 -10.10 -0.53
C GLN A 284 -2.85 -10.39 -0.81
N VAL A 285 -2.02 -9.36 -1.00
CA VAL A 285 -0.57 -9.51 -1.11
C VAL A 285 0.01 -10.20 0.13
N SER A 286 -0.37 -9.77 1.34
CA SER A 286 0.08 -10.36 2.60
C SER A 286 -0.23 -11.85 2.68
N VAL A 287 -1.46 -12.25 2.34
CA VAL A 287 -1.89 -13.66 2.35
C VAL A 287 -1.01 -14.49 1.40
N LEU A 288 -0.86 -14.06 0.14
CA LEU A 288 -0.09 -14.81 -0.85
C LEU A 288 1.41 -14.86 -0.53
N VAL A 289 1.99 -13.77 -0.04
CA VAL A 289 3.39 -13.73 0.40
C VAL A 289 3.60 -14.64 1.60
N SER A 290 2.66 -14.70 2.55
CA SER A 290 2.76 -15.61 3.71
C SER A 290 2.73 -17.09 3.31
N ILE A 291 1.87 -17.45 2.34
CA ILE A 291 1.81 -18.78 1.75
C ILE A 291 3.15 -19.08 1.05
N SER A 292 3.67 -18.13 0.26
CA SER A 292 4.95 -18.30 -0.44
C SER A 292 6.13 -18.46 0.52
N VAL A 293 6.19 -17.70 1.61
CA VAL A 293 7.23 -17.85 2.65
C VAL A 293 7.12 -19.20 3.33
N SER A 294 5.90 -19.66 3.65
CA SER A 294 5.65 -20.96 4.26
C SER A 294 6.14 -22.11 3.36
N LEU A 295 5.76 -22.07 2.09
CA LEU A 295 6.14 -23.07 1.09
C LEU A 295 7.65 -23.05 0.75
N ALA A 296 8.28 -21.87 0.74
CA ALA A 296 9.72 -21.72 0.51
C ALA A 296 10.59 -22.45 1.56
N THR A 297 10.03 -22.79 2.73
CA THR A 297 10.76 -23.56 3.76
C THR A 297 11.08 -24.98 3.34
N ARG A 298 10.33 -25.56 2.38
CA ARG A 298 10.47 -26.95 1.93
C ARG A 298 10.60 -27.13 0.43
N LEU A 299 10.01 -26.22 -0.34
CA LEU A 299 10.00 -26.31 -1.80
C LEU A 299 11.15 -25.48 -2.40
N PRO A 300 11.80 -25.96 -3.47
CA PRO A 300 12.74 -25.16 -4.24
C PRO A 300 12.00 -23.99 -4.92
N MET A 301 12.74 -22.91 -5.21
CA MET A 301 12.19 -21.66 -5.76
C MET A 301 11.17 -21.86 -6.88
N VAL A 302 11.50 -22.64 -7.91
CA VAL A 302 10.65 -22.82 -9.10
C VAL A 302 9.31 -23.48 -8.75
N VAL A 303 9.33 -24.47 -7.85
CA VAL A 303 8.12 -25.19 -7.42
C VAL A 303 7.28 -24.33 -6.50
N ASN A 304 7.90 -23.50 -5.64
CA ASN A 304 7.17 -22.56 -4.81
C ASN A 304 6.38 -21.55 -5.65
N LEU A 305 7.05 -20.92 -6.61
CA LEU A 305 6.43 -19.90 -7.46
C LEU A 305 5.29 -20.46 -8.32
N SER A 306 5.48 -21.64 -8.92
CA SER A 306 4.43 -22.28 -9.70
C SER A 306 3.25 -22.68 -8.82
N THR A 307 3.49 -23.14 -7.59
CA THR A 307 2.44 -23.50 -6.63
C THR A 307 1.63 -22.27 -6.21
N VAL A 308 2.30 -21.16 -5.86
CA VAL A 308 1.61 -19.92 -5.48
C VAL A 308 0.82 -19.34 -6.64
N LEU A 309 1.34 -19.41 -7.86
CA LEU A 309 0.61 -19.00 -9.07
C LEU A 309 -0.67 -19.83 -9.28
N VAL A 310 -0.59 -21.15 -9.11
CA VAL A 310 -1.77 -22.03 -9.18
C VAL A 310 -2.77 -21.68 -8.09
N ILE A 311 -2.32 -21.46 -6.85
CA ILE A 311 -3.18 -21.04 -5.73
C ILE A 311 -3.87 -19.71 -6.06
N TYR A 312 -3.14 -18.74 -6.61
CA TYR A 312 -3.70 -17.44 -7.01
C TYR A 312 -4.84 -17.61 -8.02
N PHE A 313 -4.63 -18.34 -9.11
CA PHE A 313 -5.67 -18.54 -10.12
C PHE A 313 -6.84 -19.36 -9.58
N LEU A 314 -6.56 -20.44 -8.86
CA LEU A 314 -7.60 -21.33 -8.34
C LEU A 314 -8.48 -20.61 -7.31
N ALA A 315 -7.89 -19.76 -6.47
CA ALA A 315 -8.62 -18.94 -5.50
C ALA A 315 -9.54 -17.91 -6.17
N HIS A 316 -9.15 -17.32 -7.31
CA HIS A 316 -10.03 -16.41 -8.06
C HIS A 316 -11.15 -17.14 -8.81
N LEU A 317 -10.94 -18.41 -9.19
CA LEU A 317 -11.94 -19.21 -9.90
C LEU A 317 -12.90 -19.94 -8.94
N THR A 318 -12.56 -20.07 -7.67
CA THR A 318 -13.36 -20.80 -6.67
C THR A 318 -14.79 -20.28 -6.57
N PRO A 319 -15.06 -18.95 -6.47
CA PRO A 319 -16.42 -18.44 -6.38
C PRO A 319 -17.26 -18.76 -7.63
N VAL A 320 -16.65 -18.71 -8.81
CA VAL A 320 -17.31 -19.08 -10.07
C VAL A 320 -17.67 -20.57 -10.08
N LEU A 321 -16.76 -21.43 -9.60
CA LEU A 321 -17.02 -22.87 -9.47
C LEU A 321 -18.14 -23.16 -8.46
N VAL A 322 -18.17 -22.46 -7.32
CA VAL A 322 -19.23 -22.56 -6.31
C VAL A 322 -20.57 -22.13 -6.92
N ALA A 323 -20.63 -20.97 -7.60
CA ALA A 323 -21.85 -20.46 -8.20
C ALA A 323 -22.42 -21.40 -9.29
N ILE A 324 -21.55 -21.99 -10.14
CA ILE A 324 -21.96 -22.98 -11.13
C ILE A 324 -22.40 -24.27 -10.42
N GLY A 325 -21.71 -24.69 -9.36
CA GLY A 325 -22.07 -25.83 -8.53
C GLY A 325 -23.46 -25.71 -7.91
N GLU A 326 -23.77 -24.56 -7.33
CA GLU A 326 -25.09 -24.28 -6.74
C GLU A 326 -26.19 -24.23 -7.80
N LYS A 327 -25.95 -23.54 -8.93
CA LYS A 327 -26.90 -23.51 -10.06
C LYS A 327 -27.16 -24.91 -10.62
N SER A 328 -26.11 -25.73 -10.73
CA SER A 328 -26.22 -27.11 -11.19
C SER A 328 -27.02 -27.99 -10.23
N LYS A 329 -26.81 -27.85 -8.91
CA LYS A 329 -27.63 -28.53 -7.88
C LYS A 329 -29.10 -28.10 -7.92
N ALA A 330 -29.38 -26.83 -8.19
CA ALA A 330 -30.74 -26.31 -8.29
C ALA A 330 -31.48 -26.81 -9.54
N THR A 331 -30.75 -27.07 -10.63
CA THR A 331 -31.34 -27.52 -11.90
C THR A 331 -31.55 -29.03 -11.93
N ASP A 332 -30.57 -29.82 -11.43
CA ASP A 332 -30.64 -31.28 -11.43
C ASP A 332 -29.91 -31.91 -10.22
N PRO A 333 -30.64 -32.14 -9.10
CA PRO A 333 -30.05 -32.57 -7.82
C PRO A 333 -29.42 -33.96 -7.84
N ASP A 334 -29.90 -34.85 -8.72
CA ASP A 334 -29.51 -36.26 -8.75
C ASP A 334 -28.48 -36.59 -9.83
N SER A 335 -28.11 -35.61 -10.66
CA SER A 335 -27.06 -35.82 -11.65
C SER A 335 -25.69 -36.06 -10.96
N PRO A 336 -24.90 -37.06 -11.41
CA PRO A 336 -23.57 -37.32 -10.87
C PRO A 336 -22.61 -36.12 -11.06
N VAL A 337 -22.86 -35.29 -12.08
CA VAL A 337 -22.09 -34.09 -12.39
C VAL A 337 -22.31 -32.99 -11.35
N SER A 338 -23.55 -32.73 -10.92
CA SER A 338 -23.84 -31.70 -9.92
C SER A 338 -23.24 -32.03 -8.55
N ARG A 339 -23.24 -33.32 -8.18
CA ARG A 339 -22.60 -33.82 -6.96
C ARG A 339 -21.07 -33.66 -7.01
N LEU A 340 -20.44 -34.00 -8.13
CA LEU A 340 -19.00 -33.82 -8.31
C LEU A 340 -18.61 -32.34 -8.26
N LEU A 341 -19.35 -31.48 -8.96
CA LEU A 341 -19.08 -30.05 -9.01
C LEU A 341 -19.24 -29.40 -7.63
N GLY A 342 -20.30 -29.76 -6.89
CA GLY A 342 -20.51 -29.30 -5.52
C GLY A 342 -19.47 -29.81 -4.51
N PHE A 343 -18.97 -31.03 -4.68
CA PHE A 343 -17.89 -31.56 -3.85
C PHE A 343 -16.57 -30.84 -4.13
N MET A 344 -16.20 -30.67 -5.41
CA MET A 344 -14.99 -29.94 -5.81
C MET A 344 -15.02 -28.48 -5.34
N ALA A 345 -16.16 -27.81 -5.48
CA ALA A 345 -16.37 -26.45 -4.98
C ALA A 345 -16.14 -26.36 -3.45
N GLY A 346 -16.70 -27.29 -2.67
CA GLY A 346 -16.51 -27.32 -1.22
C GLY A 346 -15.07 -27.62 -0.79
N VAL A 347 -14.33 -28.45 -1.54
CA VAL A 347 -12.90 -28.71 -1.28
C VAL A 347 -12.07 -27.44 -1.53
N PHE A 348 -12.32 -26.75 -2.65
CA PHE A 348 -11.58 -25.52 -2.97
C PHE A 348 -11.90 -24.39 -1.99
N ASP A 349 -13.16 -24.21 -1.62
CA ASP A 349 -13.58 -23.20 -0.64
C ASP A 349 -13.01 -23.45 0.77
N LEU A 350 -12.78 -24.73 1.13
CA LEU A 350 -12.20 -25.08 2.43
C LEU A 350 -10.69 -24.82 2.52
N PHE A 351 -9.95 -25.06 1.44
CA PHE A 351 -8.47 -25.01 1.45
C PHE A 351 -7.88 -23.72 0.89
N LEU A 352 -8.57 -23.06 -0.03
CA LEU A 352 -8.05 -21.87 -0.69
C LEU A 352 -8.53 -20.60 0.00
N PRO A 353 -7.70 -19.55 0.05
CA PRO A 353 -8.15 -18.26 0.55
C PRO A 353 -9.20 -17.69 -0.41
N GLY A 354 -10.30 -17.16 0.14
CA GLY A 354 -11.33 -16.45 -0.63
C GLY A 354 -10.81 -15.10 -1.12
N LEU A 355 -9.98 -15.10 -2.16
CA LEU A 355 -9.30 -13.89 -2.64
C LEU A 355 -10.26 -12.85 -3.22
N GLU A 356 -11.44 -13.27 -3.66
CA GLU A 356 -12.50 -12.37 -4.16
C GLU A 356 -12.94 -11.35 -3.10
N PHE A 357 -12.90 -11.70 -1.80
CA PHE A 357 -13.27 -10.76 -0.74
C PHE A 357 -12.34 -9.55 -0.68
N PHE A 358 -11.10 -9.67 -1.16
CA PHE A 358 -10.16 -8.55 -1.23
C PHE A 358 -10.30 -7.73 -2.51
N ARG A 359 -11.05 -8.21 -3.50
CA ARG A 359 -11.28 -7.47 -4.73
C ARG A 359 -12.21 -6.30 -4.41
N VAL A 360 -11.78 -5.13 -4.84
CA VAL A 360 -12.56 -3.89 -4.83
C VAL A 360 -13.72 -4.06 -5.82
N GLY A 361 -14.82 -4.67 -5.39
CA GLY A 361 -16.01 -4.87 -6.22
C GLY A 361 -16.80 -3.57 -6.45
N PRO A 362 -17.97 -3.64 -7.11
CA PRO A 362 -18.76 -2.47 -7.53
C PRO A 362 -19.15 -1.48 -6.42
N ALA A 363 -19.11 -1.90 -5.14
CA ALA A 363 -19.49 -1.06 -4.00
C ALA A 363 -18.56 0.14 -3.75
N ILE A 364 -17.29 0.09 -4.19
CA ILE A 364 -16.32 1.21 -4.11
C ILE A 364 -16.32 2.02 -5.41
N VAL A 365 -16.99 1.49 -6.43
CA VAL A 365 -16.77 1.86 -7.82
C VAL A 365 -18.04 2.47 -8.44
N GLY A 366 -19.21 2.32 -7.82
CA GLY A 366 -20.43 3.01 -8.24
C GLY A 366 -20.37 4.54 -8.11
N ASP A 367 -21.20 5.23 -8.89
CA ASP A 367 -21.27 6.70 -8.98
C ASP A 367 -21.78 7.39 -7.69
N THR A 368 -22.23 6.61 -6.71
CA THR A 368 -22.64 7.12 -5.40
C THR A 368 -21.60 6.74 -4.34
N PRO A 369 -21.01 7.70 -3.61
CA PRO A 369 -20.09 7.38 -2.52
C PRO A 369 -20.81 6.47 -1.52
N PRO A 370 -20.31 5.26 -1.25
CA PRO A 370 -20.93 4.36 -0.28
C PRO A 370 -20.91 5.01 1.10
N ASP A 371 -21.93 4.73 1.91
CA ASP A 371 -21.96 5.19 3.29
C ASP A 371 -20.65 4.80 4.00
N PHE A 372 -19.97 5.78 4.58
CA PHE A 372 -18.62 5.61 5.14
C PHE A 372 -18.56 4.52 6.21
N ILE A 373 -19.60 4.40 7.04
CA ILE A 373 -19.61 3.49 8.20
C ILE A 373 -19.73 2.01 7.78
N PRO A 374 -20.77 1.58 7.03
CA PRO A 374 -20.86 0.18 6.56
C PRO A 374 -19.63 -0.24 5.76
N PHE A 375 -19.11 0.67 4.94
CA PHE A 375 -17.95 0.40 4.12
C PHE A 375 -16.67 0.20 4.95
N ALA A 376 -16.42 1.05 5.95
CA ALA A 376 -15.30 0.87 6.87
C ALA A 376 -15.38 -0.46 7.65
N ILE A 377 -16.59 -0.90 8.04
CA ILE A 377 -16.81 -2.18 8.72
C ILE A 377 -16.45 -3.35 7.81
N TYR A 378 -16.85 -3.29 6.54
CA TYR A 378 -16.48 -4.30 5.54
C TYR A 378 -14.97 -4.40 5.33
N VAL A 379 -14.29 -3.26 5.17
CA VAL A 379 -12.84 -3.23 4.98
C VAL A 379 -12.14 -3.83 6.21
N LEU A 380 -12.57 -3.47 7.42
CA LEU A 380 -12.01 -3.99 8.66
C LEU A 380 -12.21 -5.50 8.78
N SER A 381 -13.40 -6.02 8.48
CA SER A 381 -13.70 -7.44 8.60
C SER A 381 -12.90 -8.28 7.60
N VAL A 382 -12.77 -7.81 6.36
CA VAL A 382 -11.95 -8.46 5.33
C VAL A 382 -10.46 -8.38 5.67
N SER A 383 -9.96 -7.24 6.17
CA SER A 383 -8.58 -7.13 6.64
C SER A 383 -8.30 -8.08 7.81
N PHE A 384 -9.25 -8.25 8.74
CA PHE A 384 -9.13 -9.21 9.83
C PHE A 384 -9.09 -10.66 9.33
N TYR A 385 -9.95 -11.01 8.35
CA TYR A 385 -9.89 -12.29 7.65
C TYR A 385 -8.51 -12.53 7.03
N GLY A 386 -7.96 -11.55 6.31
CA GLY A 386 -6.61 -11.64 5.73
C GLY A 386 -5.49 -11.80 6.76
N LEU A 387 -5.60 -11.14 7.92
CA LEU A 387 -4.65 -11.28 9.02
C LEU A 387 -4.68 -12.69 9.60
N ILE A 388 -5.87 -13.27 9.81
CA ILE A 388 -6.01 -14.65 10.29
C ILE A 388 -5.35 -15.62 9.29
N TYR A 389 -5.67 -15.51 8.01
CA TYR A 389 -5.07 -16.38 6.98
C TYR A 389 -3.55 -16.25 6.91
N THR A 390 -3.04 -15.01 6.95
CA THR A 390 -1.60 -14.73 7.00
C THR A 390 -0.96 -15.41 8.22
N THR A 391 -1.60 -15.31 9.39
CA THR A 391 -1.10 -15.89 10.63
C THR A 391 -1.09 -17.42 10.58
N VAL A 392 -2.17 -18.04 10.09
CA VAL A 392 -2.27 -19.50 9.92
C VAL A 392 -1.20 -20.00 8.96
N ALA A 393 -1.03 -19.34 7.80
CA ALA A 393 0.00 -19.70 6.83
C ALA A 393 1.42 -19.61 7.41
N LEU A 394 1.73 -18.57 8.18
CA LEU A 394 3.01 -18.43 8.87
C LEU A 394 3.24 -19.48 9.95
N ILE A 395 2.21 -19.83 10.73
CA ILE A 395 2.30 -20.91 11.74
C ILE A 395 2.63 -22.23 11.05
N VAL A 396 1.97 -22.55 9.93
CA VAL A 396 2.28 -23.74 9.12
C VAL A 396 3.74 -23.70 8.66
N GLY A 397 4.20 -22.55 8.15
CA GLY A 397 5.59 -22.37 7.72
C GLY A 397 6.60 -22.56 8.86
N LEU A 398 6.28 -22.08 10.05
CA LEU A 398 7.13 -22.26 11.24
C LEU A 398 7.22 -23.73 11.66
N ILE A 399 6.11 -24.45 11.67
CA ILE A 399 6.08 -25.89 11.97
C ILE A 399 6.92 -26.66 10.95
N LEU A 400 6.71 -26.40 9.65
CA LEU A 400 7.45 -27.04 8.56
C LEU A 400 8.97 -26.80 8.65
N PHE A 401 9.38 -25.63 9.16
CA PHE A 401 10.77 -25.24 9.33
C PHE A 401 11.44 -25.80 10.60
N GLU A 402 10.68 -26.00 11.68
CA GLU A 402 11.18 -26.66 12.90
C GLU A 402 11.51 -28.13 12.63
N ASP A 403 10.63 -28.81 11.90
CA ASP A 403 10.78 -30.23 11.54
C ASP A 403 11.86 -30.49 10.46
N ARG A 404 12.44 -29.43 9.88
CA ARG A 404 13.54 -29.58 8.91
C ARG A 404 14.85 -29.77 9.67
N ASP A 405 15.35 -31.00 9.67
CA ASP A 405 16.70 -31.32 10.14
C ASP A 405 17.73 -30.66 9.22
N LEU A 406 18.27 -29.53 9.68
CA LEU A 406 19.41 -28.86 9.06
C LEU A 406 20.70 -29.53 9.60
N ALA A 407 20.91 -30.80 9.23
CA ALA A 407 22.11 -31.56 9.55
C ALA A 407 23.11 -31.57 8.38
#